data_AF-B3MSR2-F1
#
_entry.id   AF-B3MSR2-F1
#
_cell.length_a   1.000
_cell.length_b   1.000
_cell.length_c   1.000
_cell.angle_alpha   90.00
_cell.angle_beta   90.00
_cell.angle_gamma   90.00
#
_symmetry.space_group_name_H-M   'P 1'
#
loop_
_entity.id
_entity.type
_entity.pdbx_description
1 polymer ?
#
loop_
_entity_poly.entity_id
_entity_poly.type
_entity_poly.pdbx_seq_one_letter_code
_entity_poly.pdbx_strand_id
1 'polypeptide(L)'
;MSWLSVVFCTFCLAFLVIWASPPQWDRVALDMAAEKNVTTRWRIQEAWKATVASETQLHEYYNELTNLEKEKSERIMKHAHAEVNRCVYEFYMGSTMERFTDCVRHVTSLHLTRLKNIRRATNHTEERVISGASRLKIWH
;
A
#
# COMPACT_ATOMS: atom_id res chain seq x y z
N MET A 1 11.24 -38.23 15.66
CA MET A 1 10.90 -36.93 15.04
C MET A 1 9.70 -36.37 15.78
N SER A 2 9.93 -35.38 16.65
CA SER A 2 8.91 -34.88 17.58
C SER A 2 7.81 -34.13 16.84
N TRP A 3 6.56 -34.55 17.04
CA TRP A 3 5.36 -33.97 16.41
C TRP A 3 5.23 -32.44 16.61
N LEU A 4 5.79 -31.91 17.70
CA LEU A 4 5.83 -30.47 18.00
C LEU A 4 6.59 -29.63 16.95
N SER A 5 7.61 -30.22 16.30
CA SER A 5 8.39 -29.52 15.27
C SER A 5 7.58 -29.28 13.99
N VAL A 6 6.68 -30.21 13.65
CA VAL A 6 5.88 -30.12 12.42
C VAL A 6 4.81 -29.06 12.53
N VAL A 7 4.19 -28.93 13.72
CA VAL A 7 3.14 -27.92 14.00
C VAL A 7 3.69 -26.51 13.99
N PHE A 8 4.90 -26.30 14.53
CA PHE A 8 5.51 -24.97 14.53
C PHE A 8 5.90 -24.52 13.11
N CYS A 9 6.42 -25.44 12.29
CA CYS A 9 6.80 -25.15 10.91
C CYS A 9 5.59 -24.82 10.03
N THR A 10 4.46 -25.52 10.19
CA THR A 10 3.23 -25.22 9.45
C THR A 10 2.59 -23.89 9.86
N PHE A 11 2.65 -23.51 11.15
CA PHE A 11 2.17 -22.20 11.60
C PHE A 11 3.01 -21.05 11.03
N CYS A 12 4.35 -21.20 11.00
CA CYS A 12 5.23 -20.20 10.41
C CYS A 12 5.01 -20.01 8.90
N LEU A 13 4.74 -21.11 8.17
CA LEU A 13 4.43 -21.04 6.73
C LEU A 13 3.06 -20.40 6.47
N ALA A 14 2.05 -20.68 7.29
CA ALA A 14 0.73 -20.06 7.16
C ALA A 14 0.77 -18.54 7.38
N PHE A 15 1.57 -18.06 8.33
CA PHE A 15 1.76 -16.63 8.55
C PHE A 15 2.45 -15.93 7.36
N LEU A 16 3.38 -16.59 6.67
CA LEU A 16 4.07 -16.01 5.52
C LEU A 16 3.16 -15.90 4.27
N VAL A 17 2.19 -16.80 4.11
CA VAL A 17 1.30 -16.82 2.95
C VAL A 17 0.28 -15.67 2.98
N ILE A 18 -0.14 -15.22 4.18
CA ILE A 18 -1.04 -14.05 4.32
C ILE A 18 -0.39 -12.76 3.78
N TRP A 19 0.95 -12.68 3.78
CA TRP A 19 1.70 -11.51 3.30
C TRP A 19 2.19 -11.63 1.86
N ALA A 20 1.99 -12.77 1.20
CA ALA A 20 2.54 -13.06 -0.13
C ALA A 20 1.52 -12.90 -1.27
N SER A 21 0.22 -12.92 -0.99
CA SER A 21 -0.82 -12.60 -1.98
C SER A 21 -1.03 -11.09 -2.07
N PRO A 22 -1.19 -10.50 -3.28
CA PRO A 22 -1.72 -9.15 -3.41
C PRO A 22 -3.02 -9.10 -2.58
N PRO A 23 -3.17 -8.15 -1.65
CA PRO A 23 -4.39 -8.08 -0.85
C PRO A 23 -5.57 -8.02 -1.82
N GLN A 24 -6.57 -8.87 -1.61
CA GLN A 24 -7.88 -8.66 -2.22
C GLN A 24 -8.47 -7.43 -1.53
N TRP A 25 -8.05 -6.25 -1.99
CA TRP A 25 -8.38 -4.93 -1.44
C TRP A 25 -9.89 -4.68 -1.37
N ASP A 26 -10.62 -5.32 -2.28
CA ASP A 26 -12.08 -5.40 -2.30
C ASP A 26 -12.67 -6.12 -1.08
N ARG A 27 -11.88 -6.90 -0.35
CA ARG A 27 -12.32 -7.69 0.81
C ARG A 27 -11.78 -7.20 2.14
N VAL A 28 -10.73 -6.39 2.17
CA VAL A 28 -10.09 -5.95 3.43
C VAL A 28 -11.08 -5.32 4.42
N ALA A 29 -11.95 -4.44 3.94
CA ALA A 29 -12.98 -3.84 4.79
C ALA A 29 -14.01 -4.88 5.27
N LEU A 30 -14.39 -5.85 4.42
CA LEU A 30 -15.36 -6.90 4.76
C LEU A 30 -14.77 -7.89 5.78
N ASP A 31 -13.54 -8.33 5.57
CA ASP A 31 -12.83 -9.26 6.44
C ASP A 31 -12.59 -8.62 7.82
N MET A 32 -12.19 -7.34 7.84
CA MET A 32 -12.02 -6.60 9.08
C MET A 32 -13.35 -6.38 9.81
N ALA A 33 -14.44 -6.14 9.08
CA ALA A 33 -15.77 -6.04 9.69
C ALA A 33 -16.18 -7.36 10.36
N ALA A 34 -15.91 -8.50 9.71
CA ALA A 34 -16.15 -9.82 10.28
C ALA A 34 -15.27 -10.07 11.52
N GLU A 35 -13.97 -9.77 11.45
CA GLU A 35 -13.03 -9.92 12.56
C GLU A 35 -13.43 -9.08 13.78
N LYS A 36 -13.93 -7.85 13.56
CA LYS A 36 -14.31 -6.92 14.63
C LYS A 36 -15.79 -7.00 15.02
N ASN A 37 -16.54 -7.96 14.47
CA ASN A 37 -17.97 -8.15 14.73
C ASN A 37 -18.80 -6.87 14.45
N VAL A 38 -18.42 -6.12 13.41
CA VAL A 38 -19.15 -4.94 12.96
C VAL A 38 -20.30 -5.39 12.07
N THR A 39 -21.53 -5.13 12.50
CA THR A 39 -22.75 -5.48 11.75
C THR A 39 -23.42 -4.28 11.07
N THR A 40 -22.89 -3.08 11.31
CA THR A 40 -23.47 -1.83 10.79
C THR A 40 -23.23 -1.70 9.29
N ARG A 41 -24.21 -2.14 8.48
CA ARG A 41 -24.09 -2.23 7.01
C ARG A 41 -23.58 -0.95 6.33
N TRP A 42 -24.07 0.22 6.73
CA TRP A 42 -23.63 1.48 6.12
C TRP A 42 -22.14 1.77 6.41
N ARG A 43 -21.65 1.50 7.63
CA ARG A 43 -20.23 1.65 7.96
C ARG A 43 -19.37 0.70 7.13
N ILE A 44 -19.82 -0.54 6.97
CA ILE A 44 -19.11 -1.53 6.17
C ILE A 44 -19.00 -1.08 4.72
N GLN A 45 -20.11 -0.60 4.13
CA GLN A 45 -20.15 -0.11 2.76
C GLN A 45 -19.28 1.13 2.55
N GLU A 46 -19.32 2.09 3.47
CA GLU A 46 -18.50 3.31 3.35
C GLU A 46 -17.00 3.00 3.49
N ALA A 47 -16.63 2.12 4.43
CA ALA A 47 -15.27 1.66 4.55
C ALA A 47 -14.78 0.95 3.28
N TRP A 48 -15.60 0.06 2.73
CA TRP A 48 -15.29 -0.67 1.50
C TRP A 48 -15.11 0.25 0.29
N LYS A 49 -16.01 1.22 0.09
CA LYS A 49 -15.87 2.21 -0.99
C LYS A 49 -14.58 3.00 -0.86
N ALA A 50 -14.24 3.42 0.35
CA ALA A 50 -13.06 4.22 0.63
C ALA A 50 -11.76 3.41 0.41
N THR A 51 -11.71 2.14 0.81
CA THR A 51 -10.56 1.28 0.54
C THR A 51 -10.36 1.04 -0.94
N VAL A 52 -11.44 0.73 -1.68
CA VAL A 52 -11.37 0.54 -3.14
C VAL A 52 -10.92 1.82 -3.83
N ALA A 53 -11.49 2.97 -3.47
CA ALA A 53 -11.14 4.25 -4.08
C ALA A 53 -9.67 4.65 -3.84
N SER A 54 -9.15 4.35 -2.65
CA SER A 54 -7.75 4.64 -2.29
C SER A 54 -6.79 3.72 -3.06
N GLU A 55 -7.12 2.43 -3.13
CA GLU A 55 -6.35 1.45 -3.90
C GLU A 55 -6.32 1.82 -5.38
N THR A 56 -7.48 2.11 -5.99
CA THR A 56 -7.54 2.54 -7.39
C THR A 56 -6.59 3.70 -7.66
N GLN A 57 -6.65 4.77 -6.85
CA GLN A 57 -5.81 5.95 -7.06
C GLN A 57 -4.31 5.65 -6.92
N LEU A 58 -3.92 4.90 -5.88
CA LEU A 58 -2.51 4.57 -5.64
C LEU A 58 -1.98 3.62 -6.72
N HIS A 59 -2.78 2.63 -7.09
CA HIS A 59 -2.40 1.57 -8.02
C HIS A 59 -2.36 2.08 -9.47
N GLU A 60 -3.27 2.97 -9.87
CA GLU A 60 -3.22 3.66 -11.17
C GLU A 60 -1.89 4.40 -11.33
N TYR A 61 -1.51 5.22 -10.34
CA TYR A 61 -0.24 5.93 -10.39
C TYR A 61 0.97 4.97 -10.35
N TYR A 62 0.92 3.95 -9.51
CA TYR A 62 1.98 2.94 -9.41
C TYR A 62 2.20 2.21 -10.74
N ASN A 63 1.15 1.92 -11.49
CA ASN A 63 1.25 1.22 -12.77
C ASN A 63 1.95 2.02 -13.86
N GLU A 64 1.86 3.36 -13.81
CA GLU A 64 2.57 4.27 -14.71
C GLU A 64 4.09 4.34 -14.44
N LEU A 65 4.56 3.81 -13.31
CA LEU A 65 5.98 3.82 -12.95
C LEU A 65 6.78 2.79 -13.77
N THR A 66 8.03 3.12 -14.07
CA THR A 66 9.02 2.19 -14.64
C THR A 66 9.39 1.10 -13.63
N ASN A 67 10.03 0.01 -14.09
CA ASN A 67 10.40 -1.11 -13.20
C ASN A 67 11.29 -0.67 -12.03
N LEU A 68 12.27 0.21 -12.27
CA LEU A 68 13.16 0.72 -11.23
C LEU A 68 12.42 1.61 -10.21
N GLU A 69 11.47 2.42 -10.68
CA GLU A 69 10.64 3.24 -9.80
C GLU A 69 9.67 2.38 -8.98
N LYS A 70 9.10 1.33 -9.58
CA LYS A 70 8.23 0.36 -8.91
C LYS A 70 8.95 -0.34 -7.77
N GLU A 71 10.14 -0.86 -8.01
CA GLU A 71 10.98 -1.49 -6.97
C GLU A 71 11.20 -0.55 -5.77
N LYS A 72 11.56 0.72 -6.03
CA LYS A 72 11.74 1.73 -4.96
C LYS A 72 10.43 2.12 -4.27
N SER A 73 9.30 1.99 -4.98
CA SER A 73 7.97 2.38 -4.52
C SER A 73 7.21 1.29 -3.77
N GLU A 74 7.65 0.03 -3.83
CA GLU A 74 6.96 -1.09 -3.15
C GLU A 74 6.74 -0.84 -1.66
N ARG A 75 7.75 -0.25 -0.99
CA ARG A 75 7.65 0.08 0.44
C ARG A 75 6.61 1.17 0.71
N ILE A 76 6.47 2.13 -0.20
CA ILE A 76 5.46 3.19 -0.08
C ILE A 76 4.07 2.58 -0.23
N MET A 77 3.86 1.71 -1.23
CA MET A 77 2.59 1.01 -1.40
C MET A 77 2.23 0.20 -0.16
N LYS A 78 3.16 -0.62 0.37
CA LYS A 78 2.95 -1.37 1.62
C LYS A 78 2.60 -0.47 2.80
N HIS A 79 3.18 0.72 2.90
CA HIS A 79 2.87 1.66 3.98
C HIS A 79 1.50 2.32 3.81
N ALA A 80 1.15 2.70 2.58
CA ALA A 80 -0.16 3.26 2.25
C ALA A 80 -1.27 2.28 2.62
N HIS A 81 -1.07 1.03 2.24
CA HIS A 81 -1.95 -0.08 2.58
C HIS A 81 -2.17 -0.22 4.09
N ALA A 82 -1.09 -0.23 4.87
CA ALA A 82 -1.18 -0.34 6.33
C ALA A 82 -1.91 0.85 6.97
N GLU A 83 -1.67 2.07 6.50
CA GLU A 83 -2.31 3.27 7.03
C GLU A 83 -3.79 3.38 6.65
N VAL A 84 -4.17 3.01 5.42
CA VAL A 84 -5.60 2.96 5.01
C VAL A 84 -6.34 1.94 5.87
N ASN A 85 -5.75 0.75 6.09
CA ASN A 85 -6.34 -0.27 6.96
C ASN A 85 -6.49 0.22 8.40
N ARG A 86 -5.54 1.02 8.89
CA ARG A 86 -5.65 1.66 10.19
C ARG A 86 -6.83 2.64 10.26
N CYS A 87 -7.04 3.47 9.23
CA CYS A 87 -8.21 4.36 9.18
C CYS A 87 -9.53 3.57 9.26
N VAL A 88 -9.63 2.46 8.52
CA VAL A 88 -10.81 1.57 8.55
C VAL A 88 -11.00 0.97 9.94
N TYR A 89 -9.92 0.46 10.54
CA TYR A 89 -9.95 -0.07 11.90
C TYR A 89 -10.49 0.96 12.89
N GLU A 90 -9.94 2.18 12.90
CA GLU A 90 -10.39 3.23 13.82
C GLU A 90 -11.86 3.61 13.58
N PHE A 91 -12.32 3.58 12.33
CA PHE A 91 -13.72 3.78 11.98
C PHE A 91 -14.65 2.70 12.52
N TYR A 92 -14.22 1.44 12.44
CA TYR A 92 -14.95 0.30 13.03
C TYR A 92 -14.93 0.31 14.55
N MET A 93 -13.87 0.86 15.16
CA MET A 93 -13.78 1.06 16.62
C MET A 93 -14.59 2.26 17.13
N GLY A 94 -15.30 2.97 16.26
CA GLY A 94 -16.25 4.02 16.67
C GLY A 94 -15.88 5.44 16.26
N SER A 95 -14.83 5.64 15.46
CA SER A 95 -14.54 6.97 14.89
C SER A 95 -15.72 7.49 14.06
N THR A 96 -15.81 8.83 13.94
CA THR A 96 -16.86 9.50 13.16
C THR A 96 -16.59 9.34 11.66
N MET A 97 -17.64 9.44 10.85
CA MET A 97 -17.52 9.36 9.38
C MET A 97 -16.61 10.47 8.83
N GLU A 98 -16.68 11.67 9.40
CA GLU A 98 -15.83 12.80 9.01
C GLU A 98 -14.35 12.50 9.25
N ARG A 99 -13.98 12.06 10.46
CA ARG A 99 -12.61 11.67 10.79
C ARG A 99 -12.10 10.52 9.93
N PHE A 100 -12.96 9.53 9.67
CA PHE A 100 -12.63 8.43 8.78
C PHE A 100 -12.30 8.92 7.37
N THR A 101 -13.18 9.76 6.80
CA THR A 101 -13.01 10.30 5.45
C THR A 101 -11.74 11.13 5.34
N ASP A 102 -11.45 11.97 6.33
CA ASP A 102 -10.24 12.79 6.36
C ASP A 102 -8.98 11.95 6.52
N CYS A 103 -9.01 10.92 7.36
CA CYS A 103 -7.90 9.98 7.53
C CYS A 103 -7.55 9.31 6.19
N VAL A 104 -8.54 8.71 5.51
CA VAL A 104 -8.31 8.01 4.23
C VAL A 104 -7.83 8.97 3.16
N ARG A 105 -8.45 10.16 3.04
CA ARG A 105 -8.04 11.18 2.06
C ARG A 105 -6.60 11.63 2.31
N HIS A 106 -6.26 11.91 3.56
CA HIS A 106 -4.93 12.36 3.96
C HIS A 106 -3.86 11.31 3.64
N VAL A 107 -4.07 10.07 4.08
CA VAL A 107 -3.15 8.96 3.85
C VAL A 107 -2.95 8.73 2.35
N THR A 108 -4.02 8.67 1.57
CA THR A 108 -3.94 8.47 0.12
C THR A 108 -3.15 9.58 -0.56
N SER A 109 -3.45 10.85 -0.23
CA SER A 109 -2.75 12.01 -0.79
C SER A 109 -1.26 12.05 -0.42
N LEU A 110 -0.94 11.70 0.83
CA LEU A 110 0.43 11.64 1.34
C LEU A 110 1.25 10.61 0.54
N HIS A 111 0.72 9.39 0.37
CA HIS A 111 1.46 8.35 -0.33
C HIS A 111 1.54 8.57 -1.84
N LEU A 112 0.48 9.10 -2.46
CA LEU A 112 0.57 9.58 -3.85
C LEU A 112 1.68 10.62 -4.03
N THR A 113 1.81 11.54 -3.08
CA THR A 113 2.90 12.53 -3.10
C THR A 113 4.27 11.87 -2.97
N ARG A 114 4.41 10.87 -2.09
CA ARG A 114 5.66 10.11 -1.94
C ARG A 114 6.02 9.35 -3.22
N LEU A 115 5.05 8.71 -3.88
CA LEU A 115 5.27 8.05 -5.17
C LEU A 115 5.74 9.04 -6.24
N LYS A 116 5.10 10.20 -6.34
CA LYS A 116 5.52 11.29 -7.24
C LYS A 116 6.95 11.76 -6.99
N ASN A 117 7.36 11.81 -5.73
CA ASN A 117 8.72 12.21 -5.36
C ASN A 117 9.76 11.16 -5.76
N ILE A 118 9.45 9.86 -5.72
CA ILE A 118 10.35 8.81 -6.23
C ILE A 118 10.61 8.99 -7.72
N ARG A 119 9.56 9.25 -8.50
CA ARG A 119 9.66 9.50 -9.95
C ARG A 119 10.57 10.69 -10.24
N ARG A 120 10.33 11.83 -9.56
CA ARG A 120 11.18 13.02 -9.70
C ARG A 120 12.65 12.76 -9.33
N ALA A 121 12.89 12.04 -8.22
CA ALA A 121 14.24 11.72 -7.78
C ALA A 121 14.98 10.79 -8.75
N THR A 122 14.27 9.83 -9.34
CA THR A 122 14.83 8.89 -10.32
C THR A 122 15.20 9.62 -11.61
N ASN A 123 14.30 10.44 -12.15
CA ASN A 123 14.57 11.27 -13.33
C ASN A 123 15.80 12.17 -13.15
N HIS A 124 15.93 12.85 -12.00
CA HIS A 124 17.11 13.69 -11.73
C HIS A 124 18.42 12.89 -11.66
N THR A 125 18.36 11.64 -11.24
CA THR A 125 19.54 10.77 -11.19
C THR A 125 19.95 10.36 -12.60
N GLU A 126 18.99 10.00 -13.45
CA GLU A 126 19.24 9.66 -14.86
C GLU A 126 19.80 10.86 -15.65
N GLU A 127 19.23 12.05 -15.49
CA GLU A 127 19.74 13.28 -16.12
C GLU A 127 21.21 13.57 -15.73
N ARG A 128 21.57 13.38 -14.46
CA ARG A 128 22.96 13.55 -14.01
C ARG A 128 23.90 12.50 -14.58
N VAL A 129 23.46 11.25 -14.68
CA VAL A 129 24.27 10.17 -15.29
C VAL A 129 24.49 10.44 -16.77
N ILE A 130 23.46 10.87 -17.51
CA ILE A 130 23.56 11.20 -18.94
C ILE A 130 24.45 12.43 -19.15
N SER A 131 24.27 13.49 -18.34
CA SER A 131 25.10 14.69 -18.39
C SER A 131 26.58 14.40 -18.04
N GLY A 132 26.83 13.53 -17.05
CA GLY A 132 28.18 13.08 -16.68
C GLY A 132 28.84 12.22 -17.76
N ALA A 133 28.09 11.30 -18.39
CA ALA A 133 28.59 10.46 -19.47
C ALA A 133 28.85 11.26 -20.78
N SER A 134 28.05 12.30 -21.05
CA SER A 134 28.24 13.15 -22.23
C SER A 134 29.51 14.02 -22.14
N ARG A 135 29.99 14.33 -20.93
CA ARG A 135 31.27 15.04 -20.71
C ARG A 135 32.51 14.20 -21.01
N LEU A 136 32.39 12.87 -21.13
CA LEU A 136 33.49 11.96 -21.47
C LEU A 136 33.69 11.76 -22.98
N LYS A 137 32.88 12.38 -23.84
CA LYS A 137 32.97 12.27 -25.31
C LYS A 137 33.67 13.45 -26.02
N ILE A 138 34.51 14.20 -25.32
CA ILE A 138 35.29 15.32 -25.92
C ILE A 138 36.76 14.94 -26.01
N TRP A 139 37.10 13.84 -26.68
CA TRP A 139 38.46 13.57 -27.21
C TRP A 139 38.34 12.58 -28.37
N HIS A 140 38.12 13.09 -29.58
CA HIS A 140 38.48 12.46 -30.85
C HIS A 140 38.81 13.54 -31.86
#